data_AF-A0A7Z9PU48-F1
#
_entry.id   AF-A0A7Z9PU48-F1
#
_cell.length_a   1.000
_cell.length_b   1.000
_cell.length_c   1.000
_cell.angle_alpha   90.00
_cell.angle_beta   90.00
_cell.angle_gamma   90.00
#
_symmetry.space_group_name_H-M   'P 1'
#
loop_
_entity.id
_entity.type
_entity.pdbx_description
1 polymer ?
#
loop_
_entity_poly.entity_id
_entity_poly.type
_entity_poly.pdbx_seq_one_letter_code
_entity_poly.pdbx_strand_id
1 'polypeptide(L)'
;MKKRRKNKFFIGALLSATLLAGCGDDEQYVFTTTNTNPAVAPLARNDAFPALGNATLNQAAAAGVLTNDTPNGATITSFDAVGSQGGTLSLNQDGSFTYTPAANFVGAETFTYTLSNSVGSSTATVTLTSSGRGRFVDNSVGTNGTGTQASPFNNLASAVAIAQSGDTIFIARGDGSNNGMTGGFALPAGVNLTGEGTGLILAQTIVPAGQAPTLQGPITCGGNNVIKGITIDGSASDLVVINGVGDVTISDSTLSNPTDDHISIINGSGTLNVLRNTLDLPANNNRDFIDVNNASTNATIVANNNIFRNTAGQNVNGLLFIEPTGTSQIALTFRSNVADGTAAQQFGYGVYLDNMGTGACTVDIAGNTFDQFNRPGRYPIGVFSTNGPTSGSITNNTATNSGFAGIYASAGGNGSITISENTVDTSQYGVYSYFDRNGTVVVTDNTIRNSTNVAIYSEIFGTNATGKIAVRNNVLNSNTESFYGYTPNAGQTLCVDMTGNTLDSNVRFDGNNAGTVNVERKEAAQGGPLSAVNTFGGGVTVQDVNPTVTSVVAGACQIP
;
A
#
# COMPACT_ATOMS: atom_id res chain seq x y z
N MET A 1 -36.11 -70.55 -20.09
CA MET A 1 -35.84 -69.84 -18.82
C MET A 1 -34.36 -69.95 -18.48
N LYS A 2 -33.61 -68.83 -18.45
CA LYS A 2 -32.48 -68.57 -17.53
C LYS A 2 -32.05 -67.11 -17.70
N LYS A 3 -32.41 -66.27 -16.72
CA LYS A 3 -32.04 -64.86 -16.57
C LYS A 3 -30.51 -64.75 -16.44
N ARG A 4 -29.86 -63.83 -17.16
CA ARG A 4 -28.52 -63.31 -16.80
C ARG A 4 -28.62 -61.80 -16.56
N ARG A 5 -28.30 -61.42 -15.31
CA ARG A 5 -28.32 -60.05 -14.78
C ARG A 5 -27.21 -59.23 -15.44
N LYS A 6 -27.52 -58.02 -15.91
CA LYS A 6 -26.53 -56.98 -16.20
C LYS A 6 -26.15 -56.30 -14.88
N ASN A 7 -25.06 -56.71 -14.25
CA ASN A 7 -24.42 -55.88 -13.23
C ASN A 7 -23.26 -55.13 -13.90
N LYS A 8 -23.39 -53.80 -13.99
CA LYS A 8 -22.28 -52.90 -14.25
C LYS A 8 -21.34 -52.98 -13.04
N PHE A 9 -20.09 -53.40 -13.25
CA PHE A 9 -19.04 -53.23 -12.24
C PHE A 9 -18.39 -51.86 -12.45
N PHE A 10 -18.65 -50.93 -11.54
CA PHE A 10 -17.84 -49.72 -11.36
C PHE A 10 -16.69 -50.11 -10.44
N ILE A 11 -15.45 -50.05 -10.93
CA ILE A 11 -14.26 -50.14 -10.06
C ILE A 11 -13.90 -48.70 -9.70
N GLY A 12 -14.45 -48.23 -8.57
CA GLY A 12 -13.86 -47.14 -7.81
C GLY A 12 -12.60 -47.65 -7.13
N ALA A 13 -11.58 -46.81 -7.10
CA ALA A 13 -10.23 -47.09 -6.61
C ALA A 13 -10.21 -47.92 -5.31
N LEU A 14 -9.46 -49.01 -5.29
CA LEU A 14 -9.05 -49.68 -4.05
C LEU A 14 -7.55 -49.97 -4.08
N LEU A 15 -6.84 -49.39 -3.11
CA LEU A 15 -5.53 -49.83 -2.65
C LEU A 15 -5.63 -51.28 -2.14
N SER A 16 -4.65 -52.10 -2.55
CA SER A 16 -4.21 -53.34 -1.90
C SER A 16 -5.25 -54.46 -1.73
N ALA A 17 -5.18 -55.50 -2.57
CA ALA A 17 -5.74 -56.81 -2.26
C ALA A 17 -4.72 -57.91 -2.60
N THR A 18 -4.20 -58.57 -1.55
CA THR A 18 -3.45 -59.82 -1.66
C THR A 18 -4.43 -60.95 -1.94
N LEU A 19 -4.24 -61.69 -3.04
CA LEU A 19 -5.13 -62.79 -3.42
C LEU A 19 -4.67 -64.10 -2.75
N LEU A 20 -5.54 -64.69 -1.92
CA LEU A 20 -5.34 -66.02 -1.33
C LEU A 20 -5.68 -67.09 -2.38
N ALA A 21 -4.73 -68.01 -2.63
CA ALA A 21 -4.86 -69.07 -3.63
C ALA A 21 -5.90 -70.14 -3.25
N GLY A 22 -6.67 -70.59 -4.24
CA GLY A 22 -7.55 -71.74 -4.15
C GLY A 22 -7.62 -72.50 -5.48
N CYS A 23 -6.86 -73.59 -5.56
CA CYS A 23 -7.10 -74.86 -6.29
C CYS A 23 -7.84 -74.81 -7.64
N GLY A 24 -7.14 -75.13 -8.73
CA GLY A 24 -7.72 -75.74 -9.95
C GLY A 24 -7.26 -75.08 -11.26
N ASP A 25 -6.41 -75.81 -11.98
CA ASP A 25 -6.03 -75.69 -13.40
C ASP A 25 -5.06 -74.54 -13.78
N ASP A 26 -3.96 -74.92 -14.46
CA ASP A 26 -2.89 -74.06 -15.00
C ASP A 26 -3.39 -73.16 -16.16
N GLU A 27 -4.31 -72.25 -15.89
CA GLU A 27 -4.54 -71.09 -16.77
C GLU A 27 -3.87 -69.86 -16.16
N GLN A 28 -2.68 -69.52 -16.67
CA GLN A 28 -2.13 -68.18 -16.45
C GLN A 28 -3.04 -67.15 -17.14
N TYR A 29 -3.94 -66.55 -16.36
CA TYR A 29 -4.61 -65.32 -16.78
C TYR A 29 -3.61 -64.16 -16.73
N VAL A 30 -2.95 -63.90 -17.87
CA VAL A 30 -2.24 -62.65 -18.09
C VAL A 30 -3.29 -61.54 -18.27
N PHE A 31 -3.56 -60.79 -17.20
CA PHE A 31 -4.33 -59.56 -17.30
C PHE A 31 -3.44 -58.46 -17.89
N THR A 32 -3.41 -58.32 -19.22
CA THR A 32 -2.92 -57.08 -19.83
C THR A 32 -3.97 -56.00 -19.62
N THR A 33 -3.74 -55.09 -18.69
CA THR A 33 -4.47 -53.82 -18.65
C THR A 33 -4.06 -52.99 -19.87
N THR A 34 -4.81 -53.09 -20.97
CA THR A 34 -4.73 -52.08 -22.03
C THR A 34 -5.41 -50.82 -21.51
N ASN A 35 -4.64 -49.94 -20.88
CA ASN A 35 -5.09 -48.60 -20.54
C ASN A 35 -5.16 -47.75 -21.82
N THR A 36 -6.10 -48.07 -22.71
CA THR A 36 -6.42 -47.24 -23.86
C THR A 36 -7.39 -46.17 -23.39
N ASN A 37 -6.91 -45.18 -22.65
CA ASN A 37 -7.59 -43.89 -22.71
C ASN A 37 -7.50 -43.46 -24.18
N PRO A 38 -8.62 -43.29 -24.91
CA PRO A 38 -8.55 -42.90 -26.31
C PRO A 38 -7.72 -41.63 -26.40
N ALA A 39 -6.66 -41.65 -27.22
CA ALA A 39 -5.84 -40.48 -27.42
C ALA A 39 -6.75 -39.33 -27.92
N VAL A 40 -6.65 -38.17 -27.28
CA VAL A 40 -7.48 -36.99 -27.55
C VAL A 40 -6.65 -35.98 -28.34
N ALA A 41 -7.25 -35.33 -29.34
CA ALA A 41 -6.58 -34.24 -30.06
C ALA A 41 -6.20 -33.09 -29.11
N PRO A 42 -5.13 -32.31 -29.39
CA PRO A 42 -4.80 -31.15 -28.59
C PRO A 42 -5.87 -30.06 -28.69
N LEU A 43 -5.91 -29.17 -27.70
CA LEU A 43 -6.64 -27.91 -27.75
C LEU A 43 -5.66 -26.77 -27.45
N ALA A 44 -5.30 -26.02 -28.49
CA ALA A 44 -4.55 -24.78 -28.38
C ALA A 44 -5.53 -23.60 -28.19
N ARG A 45 -5.21 -22.65 -27.31
CA ARG A 45 -6.01 -21.45 -27.03
C ARG A 45 -5.19 -20.21 -27.31
N ASN A 46 -5.88 -19.14 -27.74
CA ASN A 46 -5.21 -17.89 -28.09
C ASN A 46 -4.55 -17.25 -26.87
N ASP A 47 -3.42 -16.60 -27.13
CA ASP A 47 -2.58 -15.94 -26.13
C ASP A 47 -2.46 -14.45 -26.41
N ALA A 48 -2.20 -13.68 -25.36
CA ALA A 48 -1.95 -12.24 -25.47
C ALA A 48 -0.81 -11.82 -24.54
N PHE A 49 0.16 -11.08 -25.08
CA PHE A 49 1.28 -10.54 -24.29
C PHE A 49 1.51 -9.04 -24.59
N PRO A 50 1.87 -8.23 -23.59
CA PRO A 50 2.34 -6.87 -23.82
C PRO A 50 3.77 -6.88 -24.41
N ALA A 51 4.06 -5.93 -25.29
CA ALA A 51 5.38 -5.70 -25.85
C ALA A 51 5.70 -4.20 -25.89
N LEU A 52 6.95 -3.84 -26.15
CA LEU A 52 7.36 -2.47 -26.42
C LEU A 52 8.18 -2.44 -27.70
N GLY A 53 7.99 -1.43 -28.54
CA GLY A 53 8.85 -1.21 -29.70
C GLY A 53 10.31 -1.04 -29.27
N ASN A 54 11.27 -1.55 -30.05
CA ASN A 54 12.71 -1.48 -29.76
C ASN A 54 13.21 -2.28 -28.53
N ALA A 55 12.34 -3.04 -27.85
CA ALA A 55 12.71 -3.86 -26.69
C ALA A 55 12.40 -5.34 -26.96
N THR A 56 13.42 -6.19 -26.87
CA THR A 56 13.23 -7.64 -26.98
C THR A 56 12.44 -8.18 -25.78
N LEU A 57 11.43 -8.99 -26.04
CA LEU A 57 10.63 -9.68 -25.03
C LEU A 57 11.11 -11.13 -24.89
N ASN A 58 11.47 -11.54 -23.67
CA ASN A 58 11.79 -12.92 -23.34
C ASN A 58 10.73 -13.47 -22.38
N GLN A 59 9.92 -14.41 -22.85
CA GLN A 59 8.82 -15.01 -22.09
C GLN A 59 9.20 -16.42 -21.62
N ALA A 60 9.20 -16.64 -20.30
CA ALA A 60 9.51 -17.93 -19.71
C ALA A 60 8.34 -18.91 -19.85
N ALA A 61 8.63 -20.21 -19.88
CA ALA A 61 7.65 -21.28 -20.09
C ALA A 61 6.50 -21.28 -19.07
N ALA A 62 6.78 -20.93 -17.82
CA ALA A 62 5.76 -20.84 -16.75
C ALA A 62 4.66 -19.80 -17.03
N ALA A 63 4.91 -18.86 -17.94
CA ALA A 63 3.97 -17.86 -18.42
C ALA A 63 3.98 -17.82 -19.97
N GLY A 64 4.30 -18.95 -20.61
CA GLY A 64 4.41 -19.09 -22.05
C GLY A 64 3.07 -19.45 -22.71
N VAL A 65 3.11 -19.69 -24.02
CA VAL A 65 1.91 -19.95 -24.84
C VAL A 65 1.17 -21.23 -24.45
N LEU A 66 1.83 -22.19 -23.80
CA LEU A 66 1.21 -23.46 -23.44
C LEU A 66 0.44 -23.44 -22.11
N THR A 67 0.41 -22.32 -21.40
CA THR A 67 -0.10 -22.25 -20.02
C THR A 67 -1.62 -22.41 -19.92
N ASN A 68 -2.35 -22.04 -20.96
CA ASN A 68 -3.81 -22.14 -21.08
C ASN A 68 -4.27 -23.31 -21.97
N ASP A 69 -3.32 -24.07 -22.51
CA ASP A 69 -3.56 -25.13 -23.49
C ASP A 69 -3.93 -26.46 -22.84
N THR A 70 -4.45 -27.37 -23.66
CA THR A 70 -4.58 -28.79 -23.32
C THR A 70 -3.80 -29.62 -24.33
N PRO A 71 -2.49 -29.85 -24.12
CA PRO A 71 -1.64 -30.46 -25.13
C PRO A 71 -1.97 -31.93 -25.44
N ASN A 72 -2.48 -32.71 -24.48
CA ASN A 72 -2.79 -34.14 -24.69
C ASN A 72 -1.63 -34.94 -25.33
N GLY A 73 -0.39 -34.67 -24.88
CA GLY A 73 0.83 -35.27 -25.43
C GLY A 73 1.27 -34.71 -26.78
N ALA A 74 0.63 -33.65 -27.27
CA ALA A 74 1.07 -32.90 -28.44
C ALA A 74 2.29 -32.03 -28.13
N THR A 75 3.05 -31.75 -29.19
CA THR A 75 4.17 -30.80 -29.19
C THR A 75 3.90 -29.69 -30.20
N ILE A 76 4.58 -28.55 -30.05
CA ILE A 76 4.58 -27.50 -31.07
C ILE A 76 5.27 -28.05 -32.33
N THR A 77 4.53 -28.10 -33.45
CA THR A 77 5.02 -28.62 -34.74
C THR A 77 5.31 -27.54 -35.77
N SER A 78 4.69 -26.36 -35.63
CA SER A 78 4.92 -25.22 -36.51
C SER A 78 4.53 -23.91 -35.81
N PHE A 79 5.17 -22.83 -36.21
CA PHE A 79 4.85 -21.47 -35.78
C PHE A 79 5.30 -20.45 -36.83
N ASP A 80 4.74 -19.24 -36.77
CA ASP A 80 5.18 -18.12 -37.60
C ASP A 80 6.45 -17.48 -37.01
N ALA A 81 7.57 -17.53 -37.74
CA ALA A 81 8.83 -16.93 -37.29
C ALA A 81 8.87 -15.40 -37.49
N VAL A 82 8.01 -14.87 -38.36
CA VAL A 82 7.87 -13.43 -38.64
C VAL A 82 6.40 -13.06 -38.55
N GLY A 83 6.10 -12.01 -37.80
CA GLY A 83 4.74 -11.59 -37.50
C GLY A 83 4.16 -10.67 -38.57
N SER A 84 2.89 -10.34 -38.38
CA SER A 84 2.14 -9.49 -39.32
C SER A 84 2.70 -8.07 -39.49
N GLN A 85 3.61 -7.62 -38.63
CA GLN A 85 4.25 -6.29 -38.68
C GLN A 85 5.78 -6.38 -38.77
N GLY A 86 6.33 -7.56 -39.06
CA GLY A 86 7.76 -7.77 -39.29
C GLY A 86 8.61 -7.99 -38.04
N GLY A 87 8.00 -8.15 -36.86
CA GLY A 87 8.71 -8.65 -35.68
C GLY A 87 9.06 -10.13 -35.83
N THR A 88 10.12 -10.59 -35.16
CA THR A 88 10.58 -11.99 -35.24
C THR A 88 10.33 -12.75 -33.95
N LEU A 89 9.92 -14.01 -34.07
CA LEU A 89 9.61 -14.90 -32.95
C LEU A 89 10.50 -16.15 -33.00
N SER A 90 11.06 -16.51 -31.85
CA SER A 90 11.71 -17.80 -31.61
C SER A 90 10.96 -18.52 -30.50
N LEU A 91 10.16 -19.54 -30.86
CA LEU A 91 9.32 -20.30 -29.94
C LEU A 91 9.95 -21.66 -29.61
N ASN A 92 10.08 -21.98 -28.33
CA ASN A 92 10.60 -23.25 -27.83
C ASN A 92 9.48 -24.27 -27.58
N GLN A 93 9.84 -25.55 -27.55
CA GLN A 93 8.88 -26.65 -27.35
C GLN A 93 8.17 -26.62 -25.99
N ASP A 94 8.78 -25.99 -24.98
CA ASP A 94 8.20 -25.83 -23.63
C ASP A 94 7.22 -24.64 -23.53
N GLY A 95 7.01 -23.91 -24.63
CA GLY A 95 6.14 -22.74 -24.69
C GLY A 95 6.81 -21.42 -24.33
N SER A 96 8.08 -21.42 -23.92
CA SER A 96 8.86 -20.19 -23.79
C SER A 96 9.20 -19.60 -25.16
N PHE A 97 9.36 -18.28 -25.26
CA PHE A 97 9.73 -17.64 -26.52
C PHE A 97 10.55 -16.36 -26.33
N THR A 98 11.27 -16.00 -27.38
CA THR A 98 11.89 -14.68 -27.55
C THR A 98 11.23 -13.98 -28.73
N TYR A 99 10.79 -12.74 -28.52
CA TYR A 99 10.23 -11.88 -29.56
C TYR A 99 11.07 -10.61 -29.71
N THR A 100 11.50 -10.33 -30.94
CA THR A 100 12.21 -9.09 -31.29
C THR A 100 11.30 -8.21 -32.15
N PRO A 101 10.84 -7.05 -31.65
CA PRO A 101 9.94 -6.19 -32.39
C PRO A 101 10.62 -5.55 -33.60
N ALA A 102 9.83 -5.26 -34.63
CA ALA A 102 10.25 -4.35 -35.69
C ALA A 102 10.62 -2.97 -35.10
N ALA A 103 11.57 -2.28 -35.73
CA ALA A 103 12.00 -0.97 -35.27
C ALA A 103 10.80 0.00 -35.19
N ASN A 104 10.68 0.69 -34.06
CA ASN A 104 9.59 1.63 -33.74
C ASN A 104 8.17 1.02 -33.73
N PHE A 105 8.03 -0.30 -33.57
CA PHE A 105 6.74 -0.97 -33.47
C PHE A 105 5.85 -0.40 -32.35
N VAL A 106 4.63 -0.01 -32.74
CA VAL A 106 3.51 0.38 -31.85
C VAL A 106 2.23 -0.20 -32.47
N GLY A 107 1.33 -0.71 -31.64
CA GLY A 107 0.09 -1.36 -32.08
C GLY A 107 0.10 -2.88 -31.84
N ALA A 108 -0.73 -3.61 -32.59
CA ALA A 108 -0.89 -5.04 -32.45
C ALA A 108 -0.13 -5.82 -33.54
N GLU A 109 0.46 -6.95 -33.16
CA GLU A 109 1.06 -7.94 -34.05
C GLU A 109 0.55 -9.35 -33.70
N THR A 110 0.45 -10.21 -34.70
CA THR A 110 -0.03 -11.59 -34.53
C THR A 110 0.92 -12.62 -35.11
N PHE A 111 0.97 -13.77 -34.44
CA PHE A 111 1.66 -15.00 -34.83
C PHE A 111 0.73 -16.18 -34.59
N THR A 112 0.92 -17.30 -35.28
CA THR A 112 0.24 -18.55 -34.97
C THR A 112 1.22 -19.65 -34.56
N TYR A 113 0.78 -20.58 -33.72
CA TYR A 113 1.47 -21.85 -33.46
C TYR A 113 0.48 -23.00 -33.51
N THR A 114 0.99 -24.20 -33.83
CA THR A 114 0.19 -25.42 -33.94
C THR A 114 0.73 -26.52 -33.05
N LEU A 115 -0.13 -27.05 -32.19
CA LEU A 115 0.10 -28.29 -31.45
C LEU A 115 -0.39 -29.47 -32.28
N SER A 116 0.42 -30.53 -32.39
CA SER A 116 -0.01 -31.79 -33.02
C SER A 116 0.39 -33.01 -32.22
N ASN A 117 -0.50 -34.00 -32.17
CA ASN A 117 -0.20 -35.37 -31.71
C ASN A 117 -0.67 -36.39 -32.78
N SER A 118 -0.68 -37.68 -32.44
CA SER A 118 -1.12 -38.74 -33.35
C SER A 118 -2.61 -38.72 -33.70
N VAL A 119 -3.41 -37.88 -33.04
CA VAL A 119 -4.88 -37.83 -33.16
C VAL A 119 -5.34 -36.63 -33.95
N GLY A 120 -4.63 -35.51 -33.86
CA GLY A 120 -4.96 -34.30 -34.60
C GLY A 120 -4.07 -33.12 -34.25
N SER A 121 -4.42 -31.96 -34.80
CA SER A 121 -3.76 -30.70 -34.57
C SER A 121 -4.73 -29.60 -34.13
N SER A 122 -4.21 -28.60 -33.44
CA SER A 122 -4.94 -27.41 -33.02
C SER A 122 -4.03 -26.19 -33.10
N THR A 123 -4.54 -25.10 -33.68
CA THR A 123 -3.80 -23.87 -33.93
C THR A 123 -4.36 -22.75 -33.06
N ALA A 124 -3.46 -21.95 -32.49
CA ALA A 124 -3.79 -20.78 -31.71
C ALA A 124 -3.06 -19.54 -32.24
N THR A 125 -3.64 -18.37 -31.98
CA THR A 125 -3.07 -17.07 -32.29
C THR A 125 -2.45 -16.46 -31.04
N VAL A 126 -1.21 -15.99 -31.15
CA VAL A 126 -0.54 -15.13 -30.17
C VAL A 126 -0.70 -13.68 -30.63
N THR A 127 -1.26 -12.82 -29.79
CA THR A 127 -1.37 -11.38 -30.03
C THR A 127 -0.40 -10.62 -29.14
N LEU A 128 0.53 -9.86 -29.75
CA LEU A 128 1.41 -8.93 -29.06
C LEU A 128 0.88 -7.51 -29.20
N THR A 129 0.77 -6.76 -28.10
CA THR A 129 0.30 -5.36 -28.12
C THR A 129 1.33 -4.42 -27.53
N SER A 130 1.66 -3.36 -28.26
CA SER A 130 2.59 -2.30 -27.85
C SER A 130 1.87 -0.95 -27.79
N SER A 131 1.90 -0.31 -26.61
CA SER A 131 1.41 1.07 -26.42
C SER A 131 2.48 2.13 -26.65
N GLY A 132 3.74 1.73 -26.83
CA GLY A 132 4.87 2.65 -27.00
C GLY A 132 6.20 1.90 -27.12
N ARG A 133 7.31 2.63 -27.05
CA ARG A 133 8.65 2.09 -27.28
C ARG A 133 9.48 2.04 -26.01
N GLY A 134 10.40 1.08 -25.95
CA GLY A 134 11.54 1.11 -25.05
C GLY A 134 12.56 2.15 -25.53
N ARG A 135 12.97 3.02 -24.62
CA ARG A 135 14.07 3.97 -24.81
C ARG A 135 15.17 3.61 -23.83
N PHE A 136 16.32 3.17 -24.33
CA PHE A 136 17.39 2.68 -23.48
C PHE A 136 18.43 3.77 -23.26
N VAL A 137 18.87 3.95 -22.02
CA VAL A 137 19.89 4.92 -21.64
C VAL A 137 20.99 4.23 -20.84
N ASP A 138 22.23 4.40 -21.30
CA ASP A 138 23.44 3.86 -20.69
C ASP A 138 24.60 4.85 -20.89
N ASN A 139 25.08 5.44 -19.80
CA ASN A 139 26.19 6.40 -19.82
C ASN A 139 27.58 5.74 -20.00
N SER A 140 27.65 4.41 -20.19
CA SER A 140 28.90 3.72 -20.48
C SER A 140 29.40 3.95 -21.92
N VAL A 141 28.56 4.49 -22.80
CA VAL A 141 28.90 4.72 -24.21
C VAL A 141 29.44 6.14 -24.45
N GLY A 142 30.61 6.24 -25.10
CA GLY A 142 31.26 7.52 -25.41
C GLY A 142 30.52 8.42 -26.41
N THR A 143 29.50 7.90 -27.10
CA THR A 143 28.68 8.64 -28.07
C THR A 143 27.21 8.27 -27.93
N ASN A 144 26.33 9.21 -28.24
CA ASN A 144 24.89 8.98 -28.25
C ASN A 144 24.48 7.95 -29.31
N GLY A 145 23.84 6.85 -28.88
CA GLY A 145 23.23 5.86 -29.78
C GLY A 145 21.84 6.25 -30.27
N THR A 146 21.10 5.26 -30.78
CA THR A 146 19.74 5.46 -31.34
C THR A 146 18.60 5.30 -30.32
N GLY A 147 18.92 4.95 -29.08
CA GLY A 147 17.95 4.69 -28.01
C GLY A 147 17.29 3.31 -28.09
N THR A 148 17.75 2.45 -28.98
CA THR A 148 17.34 1.03 -29.07
C THR A 148 18.11 0.19 -28.06
N GLN A 149 17.60 -1.00 -27.72
CA GLN A 149 18.30 -1.90 -26.79
C GLN A 149 19.75 -2.22 -27.23
N ALA A 150 20.00 -2.31 -28.54
CA ALA A 150 21.32 -2.59 -29.10
C ALA A 150 22.22 -1.34 -29.25
N SER A 151 21.65 -0.13 -29.12
CA SER A 151 22.36 1.14 -29.28
C SER A 151 21.72 2.19 -28.36
N PRO A 152 21.98 2.14 -27.05
CA PRO A 152 21.35 3.03 -26.07
C PRO A 152 21.82 4.48 -26.21
N PHE A 153 21.02 5.42 -25.69
CA PHE A 153 21.45 6.80 -25.50
C PHE A 153 22.52 6.89 -24.41
N ASN A 154 23.43 7.86 -24.53
CA ASN A 154 24.45 8.08 -23.51
C ASN A 154 24.00 9.06 -22.41
N ASN A 155 22.87 9.74 -22.59
CA ASN A 155 22.32 10.65 -21.60
C ASN A 155 20.79 10.59 -21.54
N LEU A 156 20.24 10.87 -20.37
CA LEU A 156 18.80 10.82 -20.11
C LEU A 156 18.03 11.90 -20.88
N ALA A 157 18.63 13.08 -21.05
CA ALA A 157 18.01 14.19 -21.77
C ALA A 157 17.62 13.83 -23.21
N SER A 158 18.46 13.04 -23.89
CA SER A 158 18.21 12.56 -25.26
C SER A 158 17.00 11.63 -25.32
N ALA A 159 16.82 10.77 -24.31
CA ALA A 159 15.67 9.88 -24.22
C ALA A 159 14.38 10.67 -23.94
N VAL A 160 14.43 11.57 -22.96
CA VAL A 160 13.29 12.40 -22.56
C VAL A 160 12.82 13.30 -23.71
N ALA A 161 13.75 13.88 -24.48
CA ALA A 161 13.43 14.79 -25.59
C ALA A 161 12.60 14.15 -26.72
N ILE A 162 12.62 12.82 -26.86
CA ILE A 162 11.90 12.09 -27.91
C ILE A 162 10.83 11.15 -27.37
N ALA A 163 10.67 11.07 -26.05
CA ALA A 163 9.71 10.19 -25.41
C ALA A 163 8.28 10.68 -25.68
N GLN A 164 7.40 9.72 -25.95
CA GLN A 164 5.98 9.97 -26.17
C GLN A 164 5.16 9.17 -25.17
N SER A 165 3.91 9.57 -24.93
CA SER A 165 2.99 8.80 -24.09
C SER A 165 2.95 7.32 -24.50
N GLY A 166 3.07 6.42 -23.53
CA GLY A 166 3.20 4.98 -23.72
C GLY A 166 4.64 4.48 -23.82
N ASP A 167 5.63 5.34 -24.04
CA ASP A 167 7.04 4.97 -24.02
C ASP A 167 7.50 4.62 -22.59
N THR A 168 8.46 3.71 -22.49
CA THR A 168 9.18 3.41 -21.24
C THR A 168 10.67 3.71 -21.45
N ILE A 169 11.23 4.54 -20.58
CA ILE A 169 12.66 4.82 -20.52
C ILE A 169 13.29 3.82 -19.55
N PHE A 170 14.16 2.96 -20.09
CA PHE A 170 14.98 2.02 -19.35
C PHE A 170 16.33 2.64 -19.06
N ILE A 171 16.64 2.78 -17.77
CA ILE A 171 17.93 3.28 -17.31
C ILE A 171 18.80 2.08 -16.94
N ALA A 172 19.93 1.96 -17.62
CA ALA A 172 21.00 1.04 -17.25
C ALA A 172 21.92 1.68 -16.22
N ARG A 173 22.63 0.84 -15.46
CA ARG A 173 23.81 1.33 -14.74
C ARG A 173 24.84 1.73 -15.78
N GLY A 174 25.27 3.00 -15.77
CA GLY A 174 26.54 3.38 -16.39
C GLY A 174 27.71 2.61 -15.76
N ASP A 175 28.93 2.92 -16.17
CA ASP A 175 30.20 2.35 -15.70
C ASP A 175 30.50 2.46 -14.17
N GLY A 176 29.50 2.75 -13.35
CA GLY A 176 29.61 3.00 -11.92
C GLY A 176 29.96 4.44 -11.58
N SER A 177 30.18 5.33 -12.57
CA SER A 177 30.34 6.75 -12.34
C SER A 177 29.01 7.49 -12.55
N ASN A 178 28.53 8.17 -11.52
CA ASN A 178 27.29 8.97 -11.51
C ASN A 178 27.34 10.22 -12.42
N ASN A 179 28.21 10.26 -13.43
CA ASN A 179 28.66 11.50 -14.05
C ASN A 179 27.82 11.96 -15.26
N GLY A 180 26.66 11.33 -15.54
CA GLY A 180 25.89 11.61 -16.78
C GLY A 180 24.41 11.93 -16.64
N MET A 181 23.80 11.75 -15.46
CA MET A 181 22.36 12.02 -15.26
C MET A 181 22.15 13.01 -14.11
N THR A 182 22.84 14.14 -14.23
CA THR A 182 22.73 15.27 -13.29
C THR A 182 21.80 16.34 -13.86
N GLY A 183 21.09 17.02 -12.95
CA GLY A 183 20.17 18.09 -13.30
C GLY A 183 18.71 17.62 -13.41
N GLY A 184 17.82 18.44 -12.84
CA GLY A 184 16.40 18.12 -12.84
C GLY A 184 15.79 18.07 -14.23
N PHE A 185 14.79 17.21 -14.41
CA PHE A 185 14.09 17.02 -15.67
C PHE A 185 12.59 16.83 -15.46
N ALA A 186 11.82 17.15 -16.50
CA ALA A 186 10.38 16.90 -16.53
C ALA A 186 10.09 15.60 -17.28
N LEU A 187 9.37 14.70 -16.64
CA LEU A 187 8.90 13.46 -17.26
C LEU A 187 7.58 13.73 -17.98
N PRO A 188 7.49 13.50 -19.31
CA PRO A 188 6.25 13.73 -20.05
C PRO A 188 5.12 12.82 -19.55
N ALA A 189 3.88 13.30 -19.62
CA ALA A 189 2.72 12.50 -19.24
C ALA A 189 2.64 11.20 -20.06
N GLY A 190 2.41 10.09 -19.37
CA GLY A 190 2.32 8.74 -19.94
C GLY A 190 3.67 8.07 -20.21
N VAL A 191 4.80 8.71 -19.87
CA VAL A 191 6.14 8.12 -20.01
C VAL A 191 6.55 7.47 -18.71
N ASN A 192 6.97 6.21 -18.77
CA ASN A 192 7.48 5.49 -17.60
C ASN A 192 9.01 5.58 -17.53
N LEU A 193 9.53 5.55 -16.31
CA LEU A 193 10.94 5.49 -15.98
C LEU A 193 11.21 4.23 -15.18
N THR A 194 12.11 3.37 -15.66
CA THR A 194 12.38 2.08 -15.04
C THR A 194 13.88 1.79 -15.01
N GLY A 195 14.39 1.43 -13.84
CA GLY A 195 15.73 0.89 -13.68
C GLY A 195 15.76 -0.62 -13.90
N GLU A 196 16.87 -1.14 -14.41
CA GLU A 196 17.01 -2.57 -14.66
C GLU A 196 17.11 -3.39 -13.34
N GLY A 197 16.01 -4.06 -13.00
CA GLY A 197 15.96 -5.15 -12.03
C GLY A 197 15.62 -6.46 -12.74
N THR A 198 16.60 -7.35 -12.88
CA THR A 198 16.50 -8.77 -13.32
C THR A 198 15.40 -9.09 -14.35
N GLY A 199 15.73 -9.07 -15.65
CA GLY A 199 14.86 -9.66 -16.68
C GLY A 199 14.80 -8.90 -18.00
N LEU A 200 15.21 -7.63 -18.03
CA LEU A 200 15.52 -6.93 -19.26
C LEU A 200 17.03 -7.03 -19.48
N ILE A 201 17.42 -7.76 -20.51
CA ILE A 201 18.82 -8.02 -20.83
C ILE A 201 19.29 -6.91 -21.77
N LEU A 202 19.88 -5.84 -21.23
CA LEU A 202 20.96 -5.17 -21.97
C LEU A 202 22.11 -6.19 -22.06
N ALA A 203 22.18 -6.87 -23.19
CA ALA A 203 23.28 -7.78 -23.49
C ALA A 203 24.52 -6.92 -23.80
N GLN A 204 25.13 -6.34 -22.76
CA GLN A 204 26.56 -5.97 -22.65
C GLN A 204 26.76 -5.07 -21.42
N THR A 205 26.80 -5.68 -20.24
CA THR A 205 27.79 -5.49 -19.16
C THR A 205 27.21 -6.25 -17.97
N ILE A 206 27.93 -7.24 -17.45
CA ILE A 206 27.51 -8.00 -16.29
C ILE A 206 27.46 -7.03 -15.12
N VAL A 207 26.28 -6.52 -14.83
CA VAL A 207 26.05 -5.70 -13.65
C VAL A 207 25.98 -6.65 -12.45
N PRO A 208 26.80 -6.46 -11.39
CA PRO A 208 26.70 -7.30 -10.19
C PRO A 208 25.25 -7.29 -9.70
N ALA A 209 24.66 -8.46 -9.47
CA ALA A 209 23.28 -8.56 -9.03
C ALA A 209 23.03 -7.64 -7.81
N GLY A 210 22.02 -6.77 -7.88
CA GLY A 210 21.47 -6.10 -6.68
C GLY A 210 21.73 -4.60 -6.46
N GLN A 211 22.19 -3.80 -7.44
CA GLN A 211 22.21 -2.32 -7.29
C GLN A 211 21.36 -1.65 -8.37
N ALA A 212 20.48 -0.73 -7.95
CA ALA A 212 19.63 0.08 -8.84
C ALA A 212 20.46 1.22 -9.50
N PRO A 213 20.11 1.67 -10.71
CA PRO A 213 20.74 2.84 -11.33
C PRO A 213 20.41 4.12 -10.54
N THR A 214 21.39 5.04 -10.44
CA THR A 214 21.27 6.28 -9.66
C THR A 214 21.06 7.49 -10.57
N LEU A 215 20.09 8.34 -10.22
CA LEU A 215 19.80 9.64 -10.84
C LEU A 215 19.93 10.75 -9.80
N GLN A 216 20.28 11.96 -10.25
CA GLN A 216 20.14 13.16 -9.43
C GLN A 216 18.83 13.87 -9.78
N GLY A 217 18.06 14.27 -8.76
CA GLY A 217 16.81 15.00 -8.91
C GLY A 217 16.99 16.52 -9.16
N PRO A 218 15.89 17.28 -9.27
CA PRO A 218 14.48 16.86 -9.13
C PRO A 218 13.90 16.16 -10.38
N ILE A 219 12.95 15.25 -10.19
CA ILE A 219 12.09 14.70 -11.24
C ILE A 219 10.72 15.35 -11.13
N THR A 220 10.31 16.12 -12.15
CA THR A 220 8.97 16.72 -12.19
C THR A 220 8.03 15.85 -13.02
N CYS A 221 6.97 15.33 -12.43
CA CYS A 221 5.95 14.53 -13.13
C CYS A 221 4.81 15.44 -13.62
N GLY A 222 4.54 15.41 -14.93
CA GLY A 222 3.53 16.25 -15.58
C GLY A 222 2.18 15.58 -15.85
N GLY A 223 1.94 14.38 -15.27
CA GLY A 223 0.69 13.63 -15.45
C GLY A 223 0.85 12.18 -15.00
N ASN A 224 0.26 11.24 -15.74
CA ASN A 224 0.37 9.81 -15.42
C ASN A 224 1.81 9.33 -15.62
N ASN A 225 2.50 8.86 -14.59
CA ASN A 225 3.88 8.41 -14.70
C ASN A 225 4.16 7.21 -13.77
N VAL A 226 5.04 6.31 -14.19
CA VAL A 226 5.58 5.26 -13.32
C VAL A 226 7.09 5.46 -13.19
N ILE A 227 7.58 5.53 -11.96
CA ILE A 227 8.99 5.51 -11.60
C ILE A 227 9.23 4.21 -10.83
N LYS A 228 10.14 3.36 -11.30
CA LYS A 228 10.36 2.05 -10.68
C LYS A 228 11.82 1.60 -10.71
N GLY A 229 12.29 1.00 -9.61
CA GLY A 229 13.56 0.27 -9.61
C GLY A 229 14.79 1.16 -9.75
N ILE A 230 14.72 2.43 -9.34
CA ILE A 230 15.83 3.38 -9.45
C ILE A 230 16.23 3.92 -8.07
N THR A 231 17.45 4.45 -7.98
CA THR A 231 17.87 5.32 -6.89
C THR A 231 17.78 6.77 -7.36
N ILE A 232 17.15 7.66 -6.60
CA ILE A 232 17.18 9.11 -6.81
C ILE A 232 17.94 9.70 -5.63
N ASP A 233 19.13 10.24 -5.89
CA ASP A 233 20.07 10.69 -4.86
C ASP A 233 20.51 12.14 -5.11
N GLY A 234 20.16 13.01 -4.17
CA GLY A 234 20.50 14.44 -4.24
C GLY A 234 19.57 15.24 -5.14
N SER A 235 19.12 16.39 -4.64
CA SER A 235 18.37 17.41 -5.38
C SER A 235 18.63 18.78 -4.74
N ALA A 236 18.44 19.87 -5.48
CA ALA A 236 18.46 21.23 -4.94
C ALA A 236 17.08 21.68 -4.38
N SER A 237 16.10 20.80 -4.46
CA SER A 237 14.71 20.94 -3.98
C SER A 237 14.20 19.54 -3.58
N ASP A 238 12.90 19.29 -3.68
CA ASP A 238 12.35 17.93 -3.54
C ASP A 238 12.95 16.96 -4.56
N LEU A 239 13.00 15.65 -4.28
CA LEU A 239 13.49 14.67 -5.28
C LEU A 239 12.47 14.42 -6.38
N VAL A 240 11.20 14.30 -6.02
CA VAL A 240 10.10 14.10 -6.97
C VAL A 240 9.00 15.13 -6.71
N VAL A 241 8.69 15.92 -7.74
CA VAL A 241 7.65 16.95 -7.68
C VAL A 241 6.49 16.53 -8.57
N ILE A 242 5.31 16.42 -8.00
CA ILE A 242 4.07 16.10 -8.73
C ILE A 242 3.30 17.39 -8.95
N ASN A 243 3.22 17.81 -10.21
CA ASN A 243 2.59 19.06 -10.59
C ASN A 243 1.58 18.83 -11.74
N GLY A 244 0.28 18.82 -11.40
CA GLY A 244 -0.81 18.64 -12.34
C GLY A 244 -1.64 17.39 -12.09
N VAL A 245 -2.57 17.12 -13.00
CA VAL A 245 -3.54 16.02 -12.88
C VAL A 245 -2.97 14.72 -13.44
N GLY A 246 -2.96 13.65 -12.66
CA GLY A 246 -2.60 12.31 -13.12
C GLY A 246 -2.24 11.34 -11.99
N ASP A 247 -2.11 10.06 -12.37
CA ASP A 247 -1.69 8.99 -11.48
C ASP A 247 -0.16 8.80 -11.54
N VAL A 248 0.53 9.06 -10.44
CA VAL A 248 1.98 8.86 -10.32
C VAL A 248 2.25 7.67 -9.42
N THR A 249 3.02 6.70 -9.91
CA THR A 249 3.46 5.54 -9.13
C THR A 249 4.97 5.53 -8.99
N ILE A 250 5.46 5.56 -7.75
CA ILE A 250 6.86 5.42 -7.39
C ILE A 250 6.98 4.10 -6.64
N SER A 251 7.76 3.15 -7.17
CA SER A 251 7.86 1.83 -6.54
C SER A 251 9.21 1.17 -6.63
N ASP A 252 9.49 0.28 -5.67
CA ASP A 252 10.71 -0.53 -5.64
C ASP A 252 12.00 0.33 -5.82
N SER A 253 11.96 1.57 -5.32
CA SER A 253 12.99 2.59 -5.54
C SER A 253 13.60 3.06 -4.22
N THR A 254 14.78 3.68 -4.31
CA THR A 254 15.45 4.33 -3.18
C THR A 254 15.49 5.84 -3.43
N LEU A 255 15.00 6.64 -2.49
CA LEU A 255 15.05 8.11 -2.57
C LEU A 255 15.92 8.62 -1.43
N SER A 256 16.95 9.41 -1.72
CA SER A 256 17.98 9.76 -0.73
C SER A 256 18.51 11.18 -0.90
N ASN A 257 18.89 11.80 0.22
CA ASN A 257 19.58 13.08 0.30
C ASN A 257 18.91 14.27 -0.44
N PRO A 258 17.56 14.46 -0.41
CA PRO A 258 16.99 15.73 -0.85
C PRO A 258 17.53 16.89 0.00
N THR A 259 17.61 18.10 -0.59
CA THR A 259 17.74 19.32 0.21
C THR A 259 16.40 19.86 0.70
N ASP A 260 15.29 19.20 0.37
CA ASP A 260 13.93 19.52 0.81
C ASP A 260 13.19 18.19 1.09
N ASP A 261 11.96 17.98 0.61
CA ASP A 261 11.23 16.72 0.84
C ASP A 261 11.62 15.63 -0.18
N HIS A 262 11.32 14.34 0.08
CA HIS A 262 11.55 13.32 -0.96
C HIS A 262 10.52 13.44 -2.07
N ILE A 263 9.26 13.60 -1.69
CA ILE A 263 8.15 13.68 -2.63
C ILE A 263 7.25 14.85 -2.23
N SER A 264 6.96 15.75 -3.17
CA SER A 264 5.97 16.81 -2.97
C SER A 264 4.85 16.76 -4.00
N ILE A 265 3.64 17.08 -3.54
CA ILE A 265 2.49 17.38 -4.40
C ILE A 265 2.16 18.87 -4.24
N ILE A 266 2.23 19.64 -5.33
CA ILE A 266 1.99 21.09 -5.30
C ILE A 266 0.59 21.44 -5.83
N ASN A 267 0.12 20.79 -6.90
CA ASN A 267 -1.18 21.05 -7.54
C ASN A 267 -1.77 19.76 -8.17
N GLY A 268 -1.83 18.69 -7.39
CA GLY A 268 -2.10 17.34 -7.92
C GLY A 268 -3.51 16.83 -7.66
N SER A 269 -4.23 16.42 -8.70
CA SER A 269 -5.38 15.51 -8.58
C SER A 269 -5.06 14.17 -9.24
N GLY A 270 -5.73 13.11 -8.81
CA GLY A 270 -5.38 11.73 -9.20
C GLY A 270 -4.77 10.94 -8.04
N THR A 271 -4.02 9.89 -8.36
CA THR A 271 -3.49 8.93 -7.39
C THR A 271 -1.97 9.02 -7.28
N LEU A 272 -1.44 9.29 -6.08
CA LEU A 272 -0.04 9.04 -5.77
C LEU A 272 0.09 7.66 -5.12
N ASN A 273 0.80 6.75 -5.79
CA ASN A 273 1.19 5.46 -5.24
C ASN A 273 2.69 5.48 -4.87
N VAL A 274 3.03 5.34 -3.60
CA VAL A 274 4.40 5.18 -3.08
C VAL A 274 4.50 3.77 -2.49
N LEU A 275 5.08 2.83 -3.23
CA LEU A 275 4.98 1.40 -2.95
C LEU A 275 6.35 0.71 -2.84
N ARG A 276 6.64 0.06 -1.71
CA ARG A 276 7.87 -0.73 -1.53
C ARG A 276 9.15 0.07 -1.76
N ASN A 277 9.15 1.34 -1.40
CA ASN A 277 10.33 2.20 -1.50
C ASN A 277 11.12 2.21 -0.20
N THR A 278 12.40 2.54 -0.34
CA THR A 278 13.21 3.02 0.77
C THR A 278 13.37 4.52 0.61
N LEU A 279 12.90 5.30 1.58
CA LEU A 279 13.18 6.74 1.62
C LEU A 279 14.17 6.96 2.75
N ASP A 280 15.35 7.47 2.41
CA ASP A 280 16.48 7.66 3.34
C ASP A 280 16.80 9.15 3.47
N LEU A 281 16.94 9.62 4.71
CA LEU A 281 17.39 10.94 5.16
C LEU A 281 17.34 12.13 4.18
N PRO A 282 16.59 13.21 4.49
CA PRO A 282 16.86 14.52 3.93
C PRO A 282 18.20 15.07 4.44
N ALA A 283 18.93 15.81 3.60
CA ALA A 283 20.22 16.39 3.94
C ALA A 283 20.14 17.54 4.97
N ASN A 284 18.92 17.99 5.27
CA ASN A 284 18.64 19.11 6.17
C ASN A 284 17.57 18.77 7.24
N ASN A 285 17.54 19.59 8.29
CA ASN A 285 16.66 19.42 9.44
C ASN A 285 15.26 20.00 9.18
N ASN A 286 14.23 19.34 9.74
CA ASN A 286 12.81 19.71 9.68
C ASN A 286 12.18 19.67 8.28
N ARG A 287 12.28 18.54 7.58
CA ARG A 287 11.54 18.23 6.35
C ARG A 287 10.73 16.97 6.48
N ASP A 288 9.77 16.80 5.58
CA ASP A 288 8.90 15.65 5.51
C ASP A 288 9.41 14.68 4.43
N PHE A 289 9.15 13.38 4.62
CA PHE A 289 9.45 12.44 3.54
C PHE A 289 8.47 12.62 2.37
N ILE A 290 7.20 12.83 2.68
CA ILE A 290 6.15 13.08 1.70
C ILE A 290 5.36 14.29 2.18
N ASP A 291 5.43 15.38 1.41
CA ASP A 291 4.61 16.58 1.61
C ASP A 291 3.47 16.64 0.57
N VAL A 292 2.25 16.69 1.07
CA VAL A 292 1.04 16.84 0.29
C VAL A 292 0.39 18.18 0.64
N ASN A 293 0.98 19.26 0.11
CA ASN A 293 0.52 20.64 0.30
C ASN A 293 -0.63 20.97 -0.67
N ASN A 294 -1.83 20.50 -0.33
CA ASN A 294 -2.97 20.49 -1.25
C ASN A 294 -3.89 21.71 -1.12
N ALA A 295 -3.50 22.80 -1.77
CA ALA A 295 -4.43 23.87 -2.11
C ALA A 295 -5.29 23.48 -3.33
N SER A 296 -6.46 22.86 -3.09
CA SER A 296 -7.58 22.72 -4.04
C SER A 296 -7.61 21.52 -5.02
N THR A 297 -7.41 20.28 -4.56
CA THR A 297 -7.55 19.08 -5.42
C THR A 297 -8.11 17.84 -4.72
N ASN A 298 -8.82 17.00 -5.48
CA ASN A 298 -9.22 15.65 -5.06
C ASN A 298 -8.08 14.67 -5.34
N ALA A 299 -7.52 14.04 -4.32
CA ALA A 299 -6.39 13.13 -4.48
C ALA A 299 -6.55 11.84 -3.67
N THR A 300 -6.04 10.74 -4.23
CA THR A 300 -5.86 9.48 -3.52
C THR A 300 -4.38 9.28 -3.25
N ILE A 301 -4.00 9.07 -1.99
CA ILE A 301 -2.63 8.84 -1.56
C ILE A 301 -2.53 7.41 -1.05
N VAL A 302 -1.69 6.59 -1.69
CA VAL A 302 -1.45 5.19 -1.31
C VAL A 302 0.04 5.03 -1.01
N ALA A 303 0.39 4.96 0.27
CA ALA A 303 1.76 4.74 0.71
C ALA A 303 1.85 3.39 1.44
N ASN A 304 2.34 2.36 0.75
CA ASN A 304 2.35 0.99 1.27
C ASN A 304 3.72 0.34 1.22
N ASN A 305 4.03 -0.45 2.26
CA ASN A 305 5.24 -1.29 2.34
C ASN A 305 6.55 -0.49 2.22
N ASN A 306 6.57 0.79 2.59
CA ASN A 306 7.77 1.61 2.52
C ASN A 306 8.57 1.52 3.82
N ILE A 307 9.88 1.77 3.69
CA ILE A 307 10.79 1.96 4.81
C ILE A 307 11.20 3.42 4.80
N PHE A 308 10.86 4.14 5.87
CA PHE A 308 11.29 5.51 6.11
C PHE A 308 12.46 5.49 7.06
N ARG A 309 13.66 5.72 6.55
CA ARG A 309 14.91 5.52 7.29
C ARG A 309 15.50 6.84 7.77
N ASN A 310 15.81 6.90 9.06
CA ASN A 310 16.57 7.97 9.70
C ASN A 310 17.75 7.35 10.47
N THR A 311 18.83 7.01 9.76
CA THR A 311 20.03 6.41 10.38
C THR A 311 20.99 7.43 10.98
N ALA A 312 20.87 8.71 10.59
CA ALA A 312 21.80 9.76 10.99
C ALA A 312 21.37 10.54 12.24
N GLY A 313 20.22 10.22 12.85
CA GLY A 313 19.79 10.88 14.08
C GLY A 313 19.38 12.35 13.89
N GLN A 314 18.97 12.73 12.67
CA GLN A 314 18.55 14.10 12.38
C GLN A 314 17.10 14.33 12.82
N ASN A 315 16.74 15.59 13.06
CA ASN A 315 15.36 15.98 13.35
C ASN A 315 14.56 16.02 12.03
N VAL A 316 13.85 14.94 11.71
CA VAL A 316 12.87 14.92 10.61
C VAL A 316 11.52 15.46 11.11
N ASN A 317 10.80 16.22 10.28
CA ASN A 317 9.47 16.71 10.63
C ASN A 317 8.48 15.54 10.73
N GLY A 318 8.21 14.84 9.64
CA GLY A 318 7.48 13.58 9.66
C GLY A 318 7.56 12.77 8.39
N LEU A 319 6.81 11.66 8.34
CA LEU A 319 6.85 10.74 7.19
C LEU A 319 5.86 11.14 6.10
N LEU A 320 4.66 11.58 6.50
CA LEU A 320 3.62 12.01 5.59
C LEU A 320 2.86 13.19 6.20
N PHE A 321 2.85 14.31 5.48
CA PHE A 321 2.10 15.52 5.82
C PHE A 321 1.02 15.78 4.78
N ILE A 322 -0.21 16.05 5.23
CA ILE A 322 -1.36 16.32 4.38
C ILE A 322 -2.24 17.41 5.01
N GLU A 323 -2.42 18.53 4.33
CA GLU A 323 -3.33 19.61 4.76
C GLU A 323 -4.25 20.05 3.60
N PRO A 324 -5.32 19.30 3.29
CA PRO A 324 -6.25 19.71 2.26
C PRO A 324 -7.00 20.98 2.68
N THR A 325 -7.14 21.92 1.75
CA THR A 325 -7.92 23.16 1.95
C THR A 325 -9.08 23.28 0.95
N GLY A 326 -9.95 24.29 1.11
CA GLY A 326 -11.03 24.57 0.14
C GLY A 326 -12.12 23.50 0.13
N THR A 327 -12.37 22.87 -1.02
CA THR A 327 -13.37 21.78 -1.19
C THR A 327 -12.70 20.41 -1.44
N SER A 328 -11.39 20.32 -1.25
CA SER A 328 -10.56 19.15 -1.54
C SER A 328 -11.03 17.91 -0.78
N GLN A 329 -11.10 16.78 -1.47
CA GLN A 329 -11.36 15.46 -0.89
C GLN A 329 -10.11 14.60 -0.96
N ILE A 330 -9.70 14.01 0.16
CA ILE A 330 -8.51 13.15 0.23
C ILE A 330 -8.90 11.74 0.64
N ALA A 331 -8.39 10.74 -0.07
CA ALA A 331 -8.44 9.35 0.34
C ALA A 331 -7.01 8.87 0.64
N LEU A 332 -6.73 8.59 1.91
CA LEU A 332 -5.43 8.11 2.38
C LEU A 332 -5.48 6.61 2.67
N THR A 333 -4.58 5.85 2.04
CA THR A 333 -4.19 4.50 2.45
C THR A 333 -2.71 4.50 2.84
N PHE A 334 -2.41 4.21 4.10
CA PHE A 334 -1.04 4.17 4.64
C PHE A 334 -0.82 2.83 5.35
N ARG A 335 -0.27 1.83 4.65
CA ARG A 335 -0.23 0.46 5.18
C ARG A 335 1.13 -0.22 5.18
N SER A 336 1.39 -1.00 6.23
CA SER A 336 2.58 -1.86 6.33
C SER A 336 3.91 -1.11 6.16
N ASN A 337 3.96 0.15 6.56
CA ASN A 337 5.18 0.95 6.52
C ASN A 337 5.96 0.79 7.82
N VAL A 338 7.27 1.02 7.72
CA VAL A 338 8.21 0.97 8.85
C VAL A 338 8.93 2.31 8.97
N ALA A 339 8.83 2.94 10.14
CA ALA A 339 9.72 4.01 10.55
C ALA A 339 10.98 3.39 11.17
N ASP A 340 12.10 3.44 10.44
CA ASP A 340 13.37 2.81 10.82
C ASP A 340 14.35 3.89 11.33
N GLY A 341 14.42 4.02 12.65
CA GLY A 341 15.23 5.01 13.34
C GLY A 341 16.20 4.40 14.36
N THR A 342 17.45 4.86 14.37
CA THR A 342 18.55 4.37 15.24
C THR A 342 18.85 5.20 16.51
N ALA A 343 18.13 6.28 16.80
CA ALA A 343 18.41 7.20 17.92
C ALA A 343 17.15 7.86 18.50
N ALA A 344 17.20 8.19 19.79
CA ALA A 344 16.19 9.03 20.43
C ALA A 344 16.13 10.41 19.72
N GLN A 345 14.93 10.85 19.33
CA GLN A 345 14.59 12.12 18.67
C GLN A 345 14.72 12.17 17.14
N GLN A 346 14.09 11.23 16.43
CA GLN A 346 14.27 11.11 14.98
C GLN A 346 13.08 11.53 14.12
N PHE A 347 11.84 11.44 14.63
CA PHE A 347 10.65 11.83 13.85
C PHE A 347 9.69 12.68 14.68
N GLY A 348 9.08 13.70 14.06
CA GLY A 348 8.05 14.52 14.68
C GLY A 348 6.63 14.00 14.46
N TYR A 349 6.32 13.37 13.34
CA TYR A 349 5.09 12.59 13.19
C TYR A 349 5.22 11.52 12.12
N GLY A 350 4.45 10.45 12.25
CA GLY A 350 4.40 9.40 11.23
C GLY A 350 3.49 9.90 10.11
N VAL A 351 2.20 9.96 10.42
CA VAL A 351 1.18 10.57 9.57
C VAL A 351 0.63 11.81 10.25
N TYR A 352 0.59 12.93 9.54
CA TYR A 352 -0.16 14.13 9.89
C TYR A 352 -1.15 14.42 8.77
N LEU A 353 -2.44 14.34 9.07
CA LEU A 353 -3.51 14.80 8.19
C LEU A 353 -4.34 15.81 8.94
N ASP A 354 -4.44 17.06 8.48
CA ASP A 354 -5.41 18.02 9.00
C ASP A 354 -6.38 18.50 7.92
N ASN A 355 -7.65 18.11 8.04
CA ASN A 355 -8.68 18.55 7.11
C ASN A 355 -9.09 20.01 7.37
N MET A 356 -8.29 20.92 6.82
CA MET A 356 -8.50 22.36 6.80
C MET A 356 -9.51 22.81 5.73
N GLY A 357 -9.98 21.89 4.88
CA GLY A 357 -11.00 22.14 3.85
C GLY A 357 -12.41 21.74 4.30
N THR A 358 -13.39 21.86 3.42
CA THR A 358 -14.80 21.46 3.63
C THR A 358 -15.13 20.13 2.98
N GLY A 359 -14.24 19.62 2.12
CA GLY A 359 -14.38 18.30 1.50
C GLY A 359 -14.16 17.16 2.49
N ALA A 360 -14.72 16.00 2.18
CA ALA A 360 -14.58 14.81 3.01
C ALA A 360 -13.19 14.19 2.84
N CYS A 361 -12.56 13.85 3.96
CA CYS A 361 -11.32 13.08 4.00
C CYS A 361 -11.59 11.68 4.54
N THR A 362 -10.97 10.68 3.90
CA THR A 362 -11.00 9.28 4.35
C THR A 362 -9.60 8.79 4.68
N VAL A 363 -9.45 8.03 5.77
CA VAL A 363 -8.16 7.48 6.20
C VAL A 363 -8.22 5.98 6.43
N ASP A 364 -7.17 5.28 6.02
CA ASP A 364 -6.95 3.87 6.24
C ASP A 364 -5.47 3.66 6.59
N ILE A 365 -5.16 3.79 7.88
CA ILE A 365 -3.80 3.69 8.42
C ILE A 365 -3.68 2.34 9.11
N ALA A 366 -3.00 1.36 8.49
CA ALA A 366 -3.01 0.00 9.03
C ALA A 366 -1.71 -0.80 8.93
N GLY A 367 -1.41 -1.59 9.97
CA GLY A 367 -0.28 -2.51 9.95
C GLY A 367 1.09 -1.84 9.99
N ASN A 368 1.18 -0.58 10.41
CA ASN A 368 2.45 0.17 10.41
C ASN A 368 3.21 0.00 11.72
N THR A 369 4.53 0.11 11.64
CA THR A 369 5.44 0.16 12.78
C THR A 369 6.04 1.54 12.91
N PHE A 370 5.67 2.24 13.98
CA PHE A 370 6.17 3.55 14.35
C PHE A 370 6.99 3.45 15.64
N ASP A 371 8.31 3.52 15.54
CA ASP A 371 9.21 3.56 16.70
C ASP A 371 9.97 4.89 16.79
N GLN A 372 10.36 5.27 18.00
CA GLN A 372 11.19 6.45 18.31
C GLN A 372 10.57 7.84 17.99
N PHE A 373 9.27 8.01 18.20
CA PHE A 373 8.57 9.31 18.08
C PHE A 373 8.63 10.16 19.35
N ASN A 374 9.76 10.16 20.06
CA ASN A 374 9.87 10.65 21.45
C ASN A 374 10.12 12.16 21.58
N ARG A 375 10.06 12.92 20.48
CA ARG A 375 10.17 14.39 20.51
C ARG A 375 9.01 14.98 21.33
N PRO A 376 9.26 15.92 22.26
CA PRO A 376 8.17 16.51 23.05
C PRO A 376 7.08 17.13 22.16
N GLY A 377 5.81 16.83 22.45
CA GLY A 377 4.67 17.35 21.67
C GLY A 377 4.42 16.63 20.32
N ARG A 378 5.09 15.50 20.07
CA ARG A 378 5.06 14.77 18.80
C ARG A 378 4.40 13.39 18.93
N TYR A 379 3.87 12.90 17.82
CA TYR A 379 2.97 11.74 17.79
C TYR A 379 3.11 10.97 16.46
N PRO A 380 3.11 9.63 16.44
CA PRO A 380 3.27 8.90 15.19
C PRO A 380 2.02 8.95 14.31
N ILE A 381 0.82 9.08 14.87
CA ILE A 381 -0.41 9.17 14.09
C ILE A 381 -1.20 10.39 14.54
N GLY A 382 -1.40 11.35 13.64
CA GLY A 382 -2.21 12.54 13.82
C GLY A 382 -3.23 12.66 12.69
N VAL A 383 -4.51 12.56 13.02
CA VAL A 383 -5.63 12.74 12.07
C VAL A 383 -6.57 13.78 12.64
N PHE A 384 -6.59 14.96 12.02
CA PHE A 384 -7.30 16.15 12.46
C PHE A 384 -8.41 16.54 11.48
N SER A 385 -9.36 17.29 12.00
CA SER A 385 -10.59 17.66 11.30
C SER A 385 -11.03 19.07 11.69
N THR A 386 -10.28 20.05 11.22
CA THR A 386 -10.54 21.46 11.53
C THR A 386 -11.82 21.97 10.85
N ASN A 387 -12.00 21.78 9.54
CA ASN A 387 -13.09 22.38 8.75
C ASN A 387 -14.00 21.40 8.00
N GLY A 388 -13.57 20.18 7.70
CA GLY A 388 -14.32 19.20 6.89
C GLY A 388 -14.53 17.88 7.63
N PRO A 389 -15.43 17.00 7.18
CA PRO A 389 -15.59 15.68 7.79
C PRO A 389 -14.35 14.81 7.52
N THR A 390 -13.84 14.16 8.56
CA THR A 390 -12.76 13.16 8.43
C THR A 390 -13.25 11.83 9.01
N SER A 391 -13.19 10.76 8.21
CA SER A 391 -13.66 9.43 8.61
C SER A 391 -12.68 8.33 8.21
N GLY A 392 -12.76 7.17 8.85
CA GLY A 392 -11.96 6.01 8.45
C GLY A 392 -11.46 5.19 9.63
N SER A 393 -10.34 4.50 9.42
CA SER A 393 -9.79 3.54 10.38
C SER A 393 -8.30 3.69 10.60
N ILE A 394 -7.89 3.51 11.85
CA ILE A 394 -6.50 3.39 12.31
C ILE A 394 -6.41 2.01 12.97
N THR A 395 -5.88 1.01 12.25
CA THR A 395 -6.00 -0.40 12.65
C THR A 395 -4.68 -1.16 12.71
N ASN A 396 -4.44 -1.96 13.74
CA ASN A 396 -3.30 -2.87 13.81
C ASN A 396 -1.94 -2.16 13.62
N ASN A 397 -1.78 -0.95 14.17
CA ASN A 397 -0.50 -0.25 14.18
C ASN A 397 0.24 -0.49 15.50
N THR A 398 1.56 -0.50 15.44
CA THR A 398 2.43 -0.49 16.63
C THR A 398 3.08 0.88 16.74
N ALA A 399 2.84 1.58 17.85
CA ALA A 399 3.42 2.87 18.18
C ALA A 399 4.18 2.79 19.50
N THR A 400 5.50 2.97 19.45
CA THR A 400 6.38 2.90 20.62
C THR A 400 7.11 4.22 20.84
N ASN A 401 7.34 4.59 22.11
CA ASN A 401 8.17 5.73 22.51
C ASN A 401 7.68 7.07 21.91
N SER A 402 6.42 7.44 22.14
CA SER A 402 5.82 8.68 21.63
C SER A 402 5.95 9.83 22.63
N GLY A 403 6.34 11.02 22.17
CA GLY A 403 6.58 12.18 23.05
C GLY A 403 5.33 12.94 23.49
N PHE A 404 4.18 12.69 22.86
CA PHE A 404 2.87 13.19 23.26
C PHE A 404 1.83 12.06 23.23
N ALA A 405 1.11 11.89 22.12
CA ALA A 405 0.12 10.83 21.96
C ALA A 405 0.69 9.70 21.09
N GLY A 406 0.31 8.44 21.34
CA GLY A 406 0.53 7.37 20.35
C GLY A 406 -0.39 7.54 19.15
N ILE A 407 -1.64 7.90 19.39
CA ILE A 407 -2.62 8.24 18.36
C ILE A 407 -3.34 9.52 18.77
N TYR A 408 -3.31 10.53 17.91
CA TYR A 408 -4.06 11.77 18.05
C TYR A 408 -5.12 11.83 16.95
N ALA A 409 -6.41 11.75 17.32
CA ALA A 409 -7.51 11.73 16.37
C ALA A 409 -8.59 12.77 16.69
N SER A 410 -9.12 13.40 15.64
CA SER A 410 -10.29 14.28 15.66
C SER A 410 -11.22 13.95 14.51
N ALA A 411 -12.48 13.66 14.84
CA ALA A 411 -13.51 13.26 13.89
C ALA A 411 -14.57 14.35 13.67
N GLY A 412 -14.15 15.61 13.51
CA GLY A 412 -15.05 16.74 13.30
C GLY A 412 -15.95 16.64 12.05
N GLY A 413 -16.94 17.54 11.94
CA GLY A 413 -17.81 17.66 10.77
C GLY A 413 -18.84 16.54 10.57
N ASN A 414 -19.22 15.83 11.63
CA ASN A 414 -19.94 14.54 11.64
C ASN A 414 -19.13 13.38 11.04
N GLY A 415 -17.80 13.48 11.06
CA GLY A 415 -16.90 12.39 10.72
C GLY A 415 -16.90 11.26 11.76
N SER A 416 -16.33 10.12 11.39
CA SER A 416 -16.20 8.96 12.27
C SER A 416 -14.87 8.25 12.10
N ILE A 417 -14.05 8.19 13.15
CA ILE A 417 -12.76 7.50 13.15
C ILE A 417 -12.84 6.28 14.07
N THR A 418 -12.49 5.11 13.54
CA THR A 418 -12.32 3.87 14.32
C THR A 418 -10.85 3.60 14.56
N ILE A 419 -10.47 3.41 15.81
CA ILE A 419 -9.13 3.09 16.29
C ILE A 419 -9.21 1.69 16.88
N SER A 420 -8.67 0.70 16.16
CA SER A 420 -8.82 -0.72 16.54
C SER A 420 -7.55 -1.55 16.47
N GLU A 421 -7.40 -2.51 17.37
CA GLU A 421 -6.30 -3.49 17.34
C GLU A 421 -4.89 -2.87 17.38
N ASN A 422 -4.74 -1.61 17.82
CA ASN A 422 -3.43 -0.97 17.87
C ASN A 422 -2.70 -1.33 19.18
N THR A 423 -1.37 -1.39 19.10
CA THR A 423 -0.49 -1.45 20.26
C THR A 423 0.20 -0.11 20.44
N VAL A 424 -0.09 0.58 21.53
CA VAL A 424 0.61 1.80 21.95
C VAL A 424 1.39 1.51 23.22
N ASP A 425 2.69 1.72 23.20
CA ASP A 425 3.55 1.51 24.36
C ASP A 425 4.45 2.74 24.57
N THR A 426 4.43 3.28 25.78
CA THR A 426 5.28 4.40 26.19
C THR A 426 4.93 5.69 25.45
N SER A 427 3.94 6.41 25.98
CA SER A 427 3.51 7.73 25.49
C SER A 427 3.06 8.62 26.65
N GLN A 428 2.87 9.92 26.45
CA GLN A 428 2.16 10.73 27.45
C GLN A 428 0.68 10.36 27.49
N TYR A 429 0.07 10.29 26.31
CA TYR A 429 -1.30 9.86 26.07
C TYR A 429 -1.31 8.64 25.16
N GLY A 430 -2.04 7.59 25.49
CA GLY A 430 -2.16 6.45 24.57
C GLY A 430 -2.91 6.88 23.30
N VAL A 431 -4.18 7.23 23.49
CA VAL A 431 -5.04 7.87 22.50
C VAL A 431 -5.46 9.24 23.03
N TYR A 432 -5.27 10.26 22.20
CA TYR A 432 -5.81 11.60 22.42
C TYR A 432 -6.92 11.85 21.40
N SER A 433 -8.16 11.90 21.88
CA SER A 433 -9.34 12.22 21.10
C SER A 433 -9.74 13.67 21.33
N TYR A 434 -10.03 14.37 20.24
CA TYR A 434 -10.34 15.79 20.28
C TYR A 434 -11.51 16.12 19.36
N PHE A 435 -12.42 16.98 19.81
CA PHE A 435 -13.62 17.35 19.04
C PHE A 435 -13.78 18.87 18.93
N ASP A 436 -13.49 19.43 17.75
CA ASP A 436 -13.82 20.82 17.40
C ASP A 436 -15.28 20.98 16.98
N ARG A 437 -15.88 19.92 16.47
CA ARG A 437 -17.21 19.89 15.89
C ARG A 437 -17.83 18.54 16.19
N ASN A 438 -19.10 18.37 15.84
CA ASN A 438 -19.79 17.09 16.04
C ASN A 438 -19.01 15.96 15.36
N GLY A 439 -18.88 14.82 16.03
CA GLY A 439 -17.97 13.78 15.58
C GLY A 439 -18.05 12.51 16.40
N THR A 440 -17.56 11.41 15.85
CA THR A 440 -17.50 10.11 16.54
C THR A 440 -16.11 9.51 16.50
N VAL A 441 -15.59 9.10 17.65
CA VAL A 441 -14.37 8.30 17.76
C VAL A 441 -14.70 6.98 18.44
N VAL A 442 -14.31 5.86 17.82
CA VAL A 442 -14.49 4.51 18.38
C VAL A 442 -13.12 3.94 18.68
N VAL A 443 -12.81 3.70 19.94
CA VAL A 443 -11.55 3.10 20.41
C VAL A 443 -11.86 1.69 20.90
N THR A 444 -11.54 0.68 20.10
CA THR A 444 -11.91 -0.72 20.39
C THR A 444 -10.75 -1.69 20.27
N ASP A 445 -10.66 -2.68 21.17
CA ASP A 445 -9.70 -3.79 21.05
C ASP A 445 -8.22 -3.35 20.97
N ASN A 446 -7.88 -2.18 21.54
CA ASN A 446 -6.51 -1.69 21.58
C ASN A 446 -5.79 -2.12 22.85
N THR A 447 -4.46 -2.17 22.75
CA THR A 447 -3.57 -2.42 23.87
C THR A 447 -2.71 -1.17 24.09
N ILE A 448 -2.95 -0.47 25.19
CA ILE A 448 -2.26 0.79 25.55
C ILE A 448 -1.51 0.56 26.85
N ARG A 449 -0.19 0.74 26.85
CA ARG A 449 0.67 0.49 28.01
C ARG A 449 1.63 1.63 28.28
N ASN A 450 2.05 1.74 29.54
CA ASN A 450 3.10 2.64 29.99
C ASN A 450 2.81 4.11 29.62
N SER A 451 1.53 4.51 29.56
CA SER A 451 1.18 5.93 29.40
C SER A 451 1.58 6.70 30.65
N THR A 452 2.37 7.76 30.50
CA THR A 452 2.88 8.55 31.63
C THR A 452 1.86 9.52 32.20
N ASN A 453 0.77 9.81 31.46
CA ASN A 453 -0.38 10.56 31.94
C ASN A 453 -1.67 9.75 31.84
N VAL A 454 -2.39 9.84 30.72
CA VAL A 454 -3.69 9.19 30.55
C VAL A 454 -3.66 8.18 29.41
N ALA A 455 -4.20 6.97 29.59
CA ALA A 455 -4.26 6.01 28.49
C ALA A 455 -5.18 6.52 27.36
N ILE A 456 -6.39 6.97 27.68
CA ILE A 456 -7.31 7.59 26.72
C ILE A 456 -7.78 8.94 27.26
N TYR A 457 -7.37 10.01 26.58
CA TYR A 457 -7.80 11.37 26.87
C TYR A 457 -8.81 11.81 25.80
N SER A 458 -9.92 12.41 26.19
CA SER A 458 -10.97 12.87 25.27
C SER A 458 -11.48 14.25 25.65
N GLU A 459 -11.38 15.23 24.75
CA GLU A 459 -11.83 16.59 25.03
C GLU A 459 -12.68 17.23 23.92
N ILE A 460 -13.54 18.17 24.34
CA ILE A 460 -14.30 19.04 23.44
C ILE A 460 -13.70 20.45 23.45
N PHE A 461 -13.30 20.96 22.29
CA PHE A 461 -12.79 22.33 22.14
C PHE A 461 -13.78 23.25 21.44
N GLY A 462 -14.57 22.68 20.53
CA GLY A 462 -15.57 23.40 19.74
C GLY A 462 -16.60 24.16 20.57
N THR A 463 -17.08 25.28 20.03
CA THR A 463 -18.25 25.98 20.59
C THR A 463 -19.52 25.20 20.23
N ASN A 464 -20.31 24.81 21.24
CA ASN A 464 -21.53 24.00 21.08
C ASN A 464 -21.33 22.66 20.34
N ALA A 465 -20.13 22.07 20.41
CA ALA A 465 -19.84 20.78 19.78
C ALA A 465 -20.34 19.59 20.63
N THR A 466 -20.79 18.54 19.94
CA THR A 466 -21.15 17.24 20.53
C THR A 466 -20.17 16.16 20.05
N GLY A 467 -19.21 15.81 20.89
CA GLY A 467 -18.30 14.68 20.64
C GLY A 467 -18.88 13.37 21.17
N LYS A 468 -18.72 12.29 20.42
CA LYS A 468 -19.11 10.93 20.83
C LYS A 468 -17.89 10.05 20.87
N ILE A 469 -17.67 9.35 21.97
CA ILE A 469 -16.58 8.39 22.11
C ILE A 469 -17.06 7.04 22.62
N ALA A 470 -16.77 5.97 21.87
CA ALA A 470 -16.89 4.60 22.35
C ALA A 470 -15.51 4.10 22.77
N VAL A 471 -15.39 3.50 23.95
CA VAL A 471 -14.17 2.88 24.47
C VAL A 471 -14.52 1.44 24.84
N ARG A 472 -14.20 0.48 23.97
CA ARG A 472 -14.67 -0.90 24.10
C ARG A 472 -13.51 -1.92 24.10
N ASN A 473 -13.53 -2.92 24.97
CA ASN A 473 -12.61 -4.06 24.93
C ASN A 473 -11.11 -3.71 24.90
N ASN A 474 -10.70 -2.55 25.42
CA ASN A 474 -9.29 -2.15 25.42
C ASN A 474 -8.58 -2.69 26.67
N VAL A 475 -7.26 -2.91 26.55
CA VAL A 475 -6.36 -3.13 27.68
C VAL A 475 -5.62 -1.82 27.95
N LEU A 476 -5.95 -1.15 29.06
CA LEU A 476 -5.41 0.15 29.44
C LEU A 476 -4.50 -0.01 30.65
N ASN A 477 -3.20 0.21 30.44
CA ASN A 477 -2.19 0.25 31.49
C ASN A 477 -1.50 1.63 31.51
N SER A 478 -1.73 2.39 32.57
CA SER A 478 -1.41 3.82 32.70
C SER A 478 -0.92 4.17 34.09
N ASN A 479 0.02 5.11 34.16
CA ASN A 479 0.58 5.55 35.43
C ASN A 479 -0.34 6.51 36.22
N THR A 480 -1.25 7.25 35.56
CA THR A 480 -2.12 8.24 36.23
C THR A 480 -3.61 7.93 36.07
N GLU A 481 -4.15 7.92 34.85
CA GLU A 481 -5.57 7.60 34.60
C GLU A 481 -5.76 6.70 33.36
N SER A 482 -6.68 5.74 33.44
CA SER A 482 -7.03 4.92 32.29
C SER A 482 -7.93 5.67 31.31
N PHE A 483 -8.77 6.60 31.79
CA PHE A 483 -9.59 7.46 30.93
C PHE A 483 -9.83 8.84 31.55
N TYR A 484 -9.75 9.89 30.74
CA TYR A 484 -10.08 11.26 31.13
C TYR A 484 -10.96 11.94 30.07
N GLY A 485 -12.19 12.32 30.45
CA GLY A 485 -13.11 13.09 29.61
C GLY A 485 -13.22 14.55 30.04
N TYR A 486 -13.07 15.51 29.12
CA TYR A 486 -13.03 16.94 29.44
C TYR A 486 -13.98 17.81 28.60
N THR A 487 -14.79 18.64 29.27
CA THR A 487 -15.69 19.62 28.65
C THR A 487 -15.56 21.00 29.31
N PRO A 488 -14.61 21.85 28.87
CA PRO A 488 -14.29 23.12 29.54
C PRO A 488 -15.38 24.20 29.44
N ASN A 489 -16.20 24.23 28.40
CA ASN A 489 -17.04 25.38 28.06
C ASN A 489 -18.54 25.07 28.02
N ALA A 490 -19.36 26.11 28.15
CA ALA A 490 -20.81 26.02 28.10
C ALA A 490 -21.32 25.56 26.73
N GLY A 491 -22.33 24.71 26.72
CA GLY A 491 -22.95 24.17 25.50
C GLY A 491 -22.19 23.02 24.84
N GLN A 492 -21.02 22.64 25.37
CA GLN A 492 -20.30 21.44 24.93
C GLN A 492 -20.92 20.17 25.51
N THR A 493 -20.98 19.10 24.70
CA THR A 493 -21.42 17.78 25.14
C THR A 493 -20.41 16.72 24.75
N LEU A 494 -19.98 15.89 25.70
CA LEU A 494 -19.22 14.66 25.45
C LEU A 494 -20.08 13.45 25.81
N CYS A 495 -20.46 12.65 24.82
CA CYS A 495 -21.14 11.37 25.00
C CYS A 495 -20.11 10.24 25.05
N VAL A 496 -20.21 9.35 26.03
CA VAL A 496 -19.22 8.31 26.32
C VAL A 496 -19.91 6.95 26.48
N ASP A 497 -19.44 5.92 25.78
CA ASP A 497 -19.82 4.51 25.97
C ASP A 497 -18.58 3.70 26.35
N MET A 498 -18.53 3.13 27.55
CA MET A 498 -17.39 2.33 28.03
C MET A 498 -17.80 0.91 28.40
N THR A 499 -17.33 -0.09 27.66
CA THR A 499 -17.69 -1.52 27.91
C THR A 499 -16.50 -2.45 27.71
N GLY A 500 -16.40 -3.52 28.53
CA GLY A 500 -15.43 -4.60 28.32
C GLY A 500 -13.94 -4.24 28.48
N ASN A 501 -13.60 -3.05 28.96
CA ASN A 501 -12.20 -2.64 29.11
C ASN A 501 -11.54 -3.26 30.35
N THR A 502 -10.25 -3.59 30.23
CA THR A 502 -9.36 -3.87 31.36
C THR A 502 -8.66 -2.57 31.75
N LEU A 503 -8.83 -2.12 32.99
CA LEU A 503 -8.31 -0.87 33.51
C LEU A 503 -7.35 -1.16 34.66
N ASP A 504 -6.23 -0.45 34.73
CA ASP A 504 -5.32 -0.48 35.88
C ASP A 504 -5.39 0.78 36.76
N SER A 505 -6.10 1.80 36.30
CA SER A 505 -6.21 3.09 36.98
C SER A 505 -7.62 3.71 36.84
N ASN A 506 -7.75 4.95 37.30
CA ASN A 506 -9.01 5.68 37.43
C ASN A 506 -9.61 6.11 36.10
N VAL A 507 -10.92 6.30 36.13
CA VAL A 507 -11.71 6.97 35.08
C VAL A 507 -12.20 8.30 35.65
N ARG A 508 -11.87 9.41 34.98
CA ARG A 508 -12.24 10.77 35.42
C ARG A 508 -13.01 11.51 34.33
N PHE A 509 -13.97 12.32 34.79
CA PHE A 509 -14.69 13.27 33.95
C PHE A 509 -14.61 14.65 34.60
N ASP A 510 -14.33 15.67 33.80
CA ASP A 510 -14.19 17.04 34.27
C ASP A 510 -14.87 18.01 33.28
N GLY A 511 -15.47 19.05 33.84
CA GLY A 511 -16.03 20.16 33.10
C GLY A 511 -16.10 21.33 34.04
N ASN A 512 -15.66 22.52 33.62
CA ASN A 512 -15.56 23.71 34.48
C ASN A 512 -16.95 24.32 34.80
N ASN A 513 -17.88 23.51 35.31
CA ASN A 513 -19.29 23.81 35.60
C ASN A 513 -20.10 24.34 34.40
N ALA A 514 -19.64 24.08 33.18
CA ALA A 514 -20.21 24.67 31.97
C ALA A 514 -20.62 23.60 30.92
N GLY A 515 -19.82 22.55 30.71
CA GLY A 515 -20.12 21.47 29.76
C GLY A 515 -20.89 20.28 30.36
N THR A 516 -21.39 19.39 29.50
CA THR A 516 -22.11 18.16 29.88
C THR A 516 -21.34 16.92 29.45
N VAL A 517 -21.23 15.94 30.35
CA VAL A 517 -20.71 14.59 30.04
C VAL A 517 -21.81 13.57 30.27
N ASN A 518 -22.17 12.81 29.23
CA ASN A 518 -23.19 11.77 29.28
C ASN A 518 -22.53 10.40 29.12
N VAL A 519 -22.76 9.49 30.08
CA VAL A 519 -22.24 8.12 30.02
C VAL A 519 -23.39 7.17 29.71
N GLU A 520 -23.37 6.50 28.55
CA GLU A 520 -24.44 5.61 28.12
C GLU A 520 -24.33 4.20 28.75
N ARG A 521 -23.11 3.69 28.96
CA ARG A 521 -22.83 2.40 29.64
C ARG A 521 -21.45 2.40 30.31
N LYS A 522 -21.33 1.69 31.45
CA LYS A 522 -20.07 1.43 32.18
C LYS A 522 -20.05 0.01 32.74
N GLU A 523 -19.25 -0.87 32.15
CA GLU A 523 -18.94 -2.20 32.69
C GLU A 523 -17.42 -2.35 32.83
N ALA A 524 -16.89 -2.30 34.06
CA ALA A 524 -15.49 -2.55 34.33
C ALA A 524 -15.30 -4.01 34.76
N ALA A 525 -14.46 -4.76 34.03
CA ALA A 525 -14.00 -6.07 34.46
C ALA A 525 -12.98 -5.91 35.61
N GLN A 526 -13.02 -6.84 36.57
CA GLN A 526 -12.45 -6.76 37.92
C GLN A 526 -10.94 -6.46 38.01
N GLY A 527 -10.54 -5.68 39.03
CA GLY A 527 -9.12 -5.57 39.41
C GLY A 527 -8.73 -4.54 40.48
N GLY A 528 -9.50 -4.34 41.56
CA GLY A 528 -9.12 -3.45 42.68
C GLY A 528 -10.07 -2.26 42.87
N PRO A 529 -10.02 -1.55 44.02
CA PRO A 529 -10.99 -0.51 44.32
C PRO A 529 -10.80 0.65 43.35
N LEU A 530 -11.71 0.75 42.37
CA LEU A 530 -11.94 1.96 41.61
C LEU A 530 -12.39 3.03 42.60
N SER A 531 -11.44 3.77 43.20
CA SER A 531 -11.76 5.02 43.86
C SER A 531 -12.08 6.01 42.75
N ALA A 532 -13.34 6.03 42.33
CA ALA A 532 -13.88 7.15 41.59
C ALA A 532 -13.69 8.40 42.46
N VAL A 533 -12.56 9.09 42.33
CA VAL A 533 -12.38 10.44 42.85
C VAL A 533 -13.16 11.34 41.91
N ASN A 534 -14.47 11.29 42.12
CA ASN A 534 -15.44 12.21 41.61
C ASN A 534 -15.22 13.56 42.31
N THR A 535 -14.19 14.31 41.93
CA THR A 535 -14.09 15.72 42.31
C THR A 535 -15.07 16.49 41.44
N PHE A 536 -16.36 16.43 41.80
CA PHE A 536 -17.39 17.20 41.14
C PHE A 536 -17.31 18.66 41.60
N GLY A 537 -16.82 19.52 40.71
CA GLY A 537 -17.22 20.93 40.75
C GLY A 537 -18.75 20.99 40.64
N GLY A 538 -19.39 21.80 41.48
CA GLY A 538 -20.85 21.89 41.53
C GLY A 538 -21.43 22.27 40.16
N GLY A 539 -22.05 21.28 39.48
CA GLY A 539 -22.66 21.44 38.16
C GLY A 539 -22.61 20.18 37.29
N VAL A 540 -21.72 19.22 37.58
CA VAL A 540 -21.61 17.97 36.83
C VAL A 540 -22.77 17.02 37.19
N THR A 541 -23.61 16.67 36.21
CA THR A 541 -24.66 15.66 36.38
C THR A 541 -24.13 14.32 35.87
N VAL A 542 -23.52 13.51 36.74
CA VAL A 542 -23.26 12.10 36.40
C VAL A 542 -24.54 11.32 36.62
N GLN A 543 -25.25 11.02 35.54
CA GLN A 543 -26.32 10.03 35.57
C GLN A 543 -25.68 8.64 35.51
N ASP A 544 -25.33 8.12 36.69
CA ASP A 544 -25.07 6.70 36.86
C ASP A 544 -26.41 5.98 36.66
N VAL A 545 -26.63 5.33 35.51
CA VAL A 545 -27.86 4.56 35.31
C VAL A 545 -27.60 3.27 34.57
N ASN A 546 -27.85 2.19 35.27
CA ASN A 546 -28.46 1.00 34.68
C ASN A 546 -29.77 0.76 35.45
N PRO A 547 -30.95 0.55 34.86
CA PRO A 547 -31.54 1.06 33.62
C PRO A 547 -32.84 1.82 33.93
N THR A 548 -32.86 3.16 33.93
CA THR A 548 -34.12 3.90 33.72
C THR A 548 -33.81 5.30 33.22
N VAL A 549 -34.10 5.50 31.93
CA VAL A 549 -33.92 6.76 31.22
C VAL A 549 -34.92 7.79 31.75
N THR A 550 -34.41 8.88 32.32
CA THR A 550 -35.04 10.21 32.36
C THR A 550 -33.95 11.21 32.77
N SER A 551 -33.48 12.17 31.99
CA SER A 551 -33.99 12.81 30.78
C SER A 551 -32.78 13.34 29.97
N VAL A 552 -32.21 12.49 29.11
CA VAL A 552 -31.59 12.98 27.88
C VAL A 552 -32.74 13.26 26.92
N VAL A 553 -32.68 14.30 26.10
CA VAL A 553 -33.56 14.38 24.93
C VAL A 553 -33.29 13.11 24.13
N ALA A 554 -34.21 12.15 24.15
CA ALA A 554 -34.04 10.84 23.55
C ALA A 554 -33.53 11.01 22.10
N GLY A 555 -32.31 10.53 21.84
CA GLY A 555 -31.67 10.59 20.52
C GLY A 555 -30.36 11.38 20.40
N ALA A 556 -29.96 12.23 21.37
CA ALA A 556 -28.77 13.09 21.22
C ALA A 556 -27.43 12.32 21.26
N CYS A 557 -27.30 11.32 22.13
CA CYS A 557 -26.03 10.61 22.35
C CYS A 557 -25.85 9.29 21.60
N GLN A 558 -26.75 8.88 20.69
CA GLN A 558 -26.66 7.59 19.99
C GLN A 558 -25.24 7.32 19.45
N ILE A 559 -24.46 6.47 20.15
CA ILE A 559 -23.12 6.05 19.78
C ILE A 559 -23.23 4.76 18.96
N PRO A 560 -22.62 4.68 17.76
CA PRO A 560 -22.67 3.51 16.89
C PRO A 560 -22.22 2.19 17.53
#